data_AF-A0A7Y5WMK5-F1
#
_entry.id   AF-A0A7Y5WMK5-F1
#
_cell.length_a   1.000
_cell.length_b   1.000
_cell.length_c   1.000
_cell.angle_alpha   90.00
_cell.angle_beta   90.00
_cell.angle_gamma   90.00
#
_symmetry.space_group_name_H-M   'P 1'
#
loop_
_entity.id
_entity.type
_entity.pdbx_description
1 polymer ?
#
loop_
_entity_poly.entity_id
_entity_poly.type
_entity_poly.pdbx_seq_one_letter_code
_entity_poly.pdbx_strand_id
1 'polypeptide(L)'
;MSTPRSTKSLALAFILGALLVGGVLGFTADRMFGHDEACASYYTRVEMRKRFAEKLGLSAEQRAQVEAILDRKRASLDSVMAPVKPQVQAVSDSTTKRIEAVLDASQREKFARMRADHDRRERDDRAAVRGGRE
;
A
#
# COMPACT_ATOMS: atom_id res chain seq x y z
N MET A 1 -14.80 -21.18 -39.50
CA MET A 1 -15.20 -20.60 -38.19
C MET A 1 -14.03 -19.77 -37.65
N SER A 2 -14.08 -18.45 -37.81
CA SER A 2 -13.20 -17.52 -37.08
C SER A 2 -13.94 -16.21 -36.90
N THR A 3 -14.36 -15.89 -35.68
CA THR A 3 -14.91 -14.57 -35.33
C THR A 3 -13.78 -13.66 -34.83
N PRO A 4 -13.69 -12.41 -35.33
CA PRO A 4 -12.64 -11.48 -34.95
C PRO A 4 -12.83 -11.02 -33.50
N ARG A 5 -11.77 -11.18 -32.69
CA ARG A 5 -11.72 -10.71 -31.29
C ARG A 5 -11.82 -9.19 -31.29
N SER A 6 -12.83 -8.65 -30.60
CA SER A 6 -13.14 -7.22 -30.65
C SER A 6 -11.99 -6.36 -30.11
N THR A 7 -11.64 -5.31 -30.86
CA THR A 7 -10.56 -4.35 -30.58
C THR A 7 -10.71 -3.68 -29.20
N LYS A 8 -11.93 -3.64 -28.67
CA LYS A 8 -12.25 -3.14 -27.32
C LYS A 8 -11.60 -3.97 -26.21
N SER A 9 -11.51 -5.28 -26.40
CA SER A 9 -10.87 -6.19 -25.43
C SER A 9 -9.35 -6.01 -25.41
N LEU A 10 -8.76 -5.59 -26.54
CA LEU A 10 -7.33 -5.34 -26.67
C LEU A 10 -6.93 -3.99 -26.06
N ALA A 11 -7.76 -2.96 -26.23
CA ALA A 11 -7.58 -1.67 -25.55
C ALA A 11 -7.72 -1.79 -24.01
N LEU A 12 -8.67 -2.59 -23.52
CA LEU A 12 -8.81 -2.91 -22.09
C LEU A 12 -7.61 -3.69 -21.54
N ALA A 13 -7.08 -4.65 -22.30
CA ALA A 13 -5.88 -5.37 -21.92
C ALA A 13 -4.63 -4.46 -21.90
N PHE A 14 -4.57 -3.47 -22.80
CA PHE A 14 -3.47 -2.50 -22.83
C PHE A 14 -3.54 -1.51 -21.67
N ILE A 15 -4.73 -1.04 -21.28
CA ILE A 15 -4.92 -0.21 -20.09
C ILE A 15 -4.63 -1.01 -18.81
N LEU A 16 -5.07 -2.28 -18.73
CA LEU A 16 -4.70 -3.16 -17.62
C LEU A 16 -3.18 -3.39 -17.57
N GLY A 17 -2.55 -3.63 -18.71
CA GLY A 17 -1.10 -3.80 -18.82
C GLY A 17 -0.35 -2.53 -18.44
N ALA A 18 -0.81 -1.36 -18.89
CA ALA A 18 -0.21 -0.07 -18.55
C ALA A 18 -0.48 0.34 -17.09
N LEU A 19 -1.55 -0.11 -16.45
CA LEU A 19 -1.79 0.08 -15.01
C LEU A 19 -0.90 -0.85 -14.17
N LEU A 20 -0.62 -2.06 -14.66
CA LEU A 20 0.29 -3.03 -14.04
C LEU A 20 1.76 -2.65 -14.22
N VAL A 21 2.12 -1.99 -15.33
CA VAL A 21 3.48 -1.54 -15.64
C VAL A 21 3.72 -0.08 -15.19
N GLY A 22 2.68 0.75 -15.16
CA GLY A 22 2.69 2.16 -14.78
C GLY A 22 2.70 2.44 -13.28
N GLY A 23 3.21 1.52 -12.47
CA GLY A 23 3.55 1.73 -11.06
C GLY A 23 4.94 2.34 -10.84
N VAL A 24 5.46 3.11 -11.81
CA VAL A 24 6.86 3.59 -11.85
C VAL A 24 7.13 4.73 -10.86
N LEU A 25 6.17 5.14 -10.02
CA LEU A 25 6.40 6.17 -9.01
C LEU A 25 5.84 5.73 -7.65
N GLY A 26 6.49 4.79 -6.99
CA GLY A 26 6.59 4.73 -5.51
C GLY A 26 5.32 4.86 -4.64
N PHE A 27 4.12 4.63 -5.16
CA PHE A 27 2.87 4.97 -4.45
C PHE A 27 2.08 3.76 -3.92
N THR A 28 2.44 2.54 -4.32
CA THR A 28 1.71 1.33 -3.90
C THR A 28 2.51 0.41 -2.98
N ALA A 29 3.84 0.52 -2.98
CA ALA A 29 4.68 -0.23 -2.05
C ALA A 29 4.51 0.31 -0.61
N ASP A 30 4.54 1.63 -0.43
CA ASP A 30 4.54 2.21 0.91
C ASP A 30 3.24 1.94 1.69
N ARG A 31 2.11 1.93 0.98
CA ARG A 31 0.79 1.62 1.57
C ARG A 31 0.60 0.15 1.97
N MET A 32 1.46 -0.77 1.50
CA MET A 32 1.34 -2.20 1.78
C MET A 32 2.50 -2.76 2.63
N PHE A 33 3.64 -2.07 2.68
CA PHE A 33 4.85 -2.54 3.38
C PHE A 33 5.17 -1.78 4.69
N GLY A 34 4.35 -0.80 5.06
CA GLY A 34 4.35 -0.11 6.36
C GLY A 34 3.98 -1.02 7.55
N HIS A 35 4.84 -2.00 7.87
CA HIS A 35 4.86 -2.61 9.20
C HIS A 35 5.45 -1.61 10.19
N ASP A 36 4.59 -0.76 10.75
CA ASP A 36 4.61 -0.32 12.16
C ASP A 36 3.28 0.39 12.53
N GLU A 37 2.17 -0.10 11.98
CA GLU A 37 0.82 0.46 12.15
C GLU A 37 -0.12 -0.47 12.92
N ALA A 38 0.39 -1.38 13.77
CA ALA A 38 -0.44 -2.43 14.35
C ALA A 38 -1.65 -1.89 15.14
N CYS A 39 -1.51 -0.76 15.86
CA CYS A 39 -2.59 -0.17 16.67
C CYS A 39 -3.43 0.89 15.94
N ALA A 40 -2.79 1.74 15.13
CA ALA A 40 -3.42 2.78 14.31
C ALA A 40 -4.34 2.18 13.24
N SER A 41 -3.78 1.25 12.45
CA SER A 41 -4.52 0.47 11.46
C SER A 41 -5.60 -0.37 12.12
N TYR A 42 -5.40 -0.83 13.37
CA TYR A 42 -6.40 -1.62 14.09
C TYR A 42 -7.64 -0.79 14.44
N TYR A 43 -7.50 0.46 14.92
CA TYR A 43 -8.66 1.28 15.25
C TYR A 43 -9.48 1.66 14.01
N THR A 44 -8.83 2.10 12.94
CA THR A 44 -9.49 2.36 11.65
C THR A 44 -10.12 1.09 11.08
N ARG A 45 -9.49 -0.07 11.27
CA ARG A 45 -10.02 -1.36 10.82
C ARG A 45 -11.20 -1.84 11.66
N VAL A 46 -11.17 -1.66 12.98
CA VAL A 46 -12.29 -1.96 13.87
C VAL A 46 -13.48 -1.09 13.50
N GLU A 47 -13.26 0.20 13.26
CA GLU A 47 -14.32 1.12 12.82
C GLU A 47 -14.86 0.77 11.42
N MET A 48 -13.98 0.41 10.48
CA MET A 48 -14.38 -0.08 9.15
C MET A 48 -15.15 -1.40 9.22
N ARG A 49 -14.72 -2.34 10.07
CA ARG A 49 -15.41 -3.62 10.31
C ARG A 49 -16.77 -3.40 10.95
N LYS A 50 -16.87 -2.47 11.90
CA LYS A 50 -18.13 -2.05 12.54
C LYS A 50 -19.09 -1.48 11.51
N ARG A 51 -18.66 -0.50 10.71
CA ARG A 51 -19.47 0.09 9.62
C ARG A 51 -19.87 -0.94 8.57
N PHE A 52 -18.98 -1.89 8.26
CA PHE A 52 -19.27 -2.98 7.33
C PHE A 52 -20.36 -3.91 7.89
N ALA A 53 -20.24 -4.30 9.16
CA ALA A 53 -21.23 -5.12 9.85
C ALA A 53 -22.60 -4.41 9.95
N GLU A 54 -22.61 -3.11 10.28
CA GLU A 54 -23.81 -2.29 10.34
C GLU A 54 -24.49 -2.16 8.96
N LYS A 55 -23.73 -1.87 7.91
CA LYS A 55 -24.26 -1.75 6.54
C LYS A 55 -24.87 -3.04 6.01
N LEU A 56 -24.36 -4.19 6.45
CA LEU A 56 -24.88 -5.51 6.04
C LEU A 56 -25.92 -6.07 7.01
N GLY A 57 -26.21 -5.39 8.13
CA GLY A 57 -27.14 -5.86 9.15
C GLY A 57 -26.72 -7.19 9.77
N LEU A 58 -25.42 -7.41 10.01
CA LEU A 58 -24.92 -8.69 10.53
C LEU A 58 -25.36 -8.92 11.98
N SER A 59 -25.76 -10.15 12.29
CA SER A 59 -25.94 -10.60 13.68
C SER A 59 -24.60 -10.64 14.44
N ALA A 60 -24.66 -10.78 15.76
CA ALA A 60 -23.47 -10.90 16.59
C ALA A 60 -22.60 -12.11 16.18
N GLU A 61 -23.24 -13.25 15.90
CA GLU A 61 -22.59 -14.48 15.46
C GLU A 61 -21.94 -14.31 14.08
N GLN A 62 -22.64 -13.68 13.13
CA GLN A 62 -22.12 -13.39 11.80
C GLN A 62 -20.93 -12.43 11.86
N ARG A 63 -21.00 -11.41 12.71
CA ARG A 63 -19.90 -10.47 12.93
C ARG A 63 -18.65 -11.18 13.44
N ALA A 64 -18.78 -12.05 14.44
CA ALA A 64 -17.65 -12.82 14.97
C ALA A 64 -16.99 -13.70 13.89
N GLN A 65 -17.81 -14.34 13.03
CA GLN A 65 -17.29 -15.13 11.91
C GLN A 65 -16.56 -14.27 10.88
N VAL A 66 -17.11 -13.12 10.50
CA VAL A 66 -16.48 -12.19 9.56
C VAL A 66 -15.16 -11.63 10.11
N GLU A 67 -15.12 -11.26 11.39
CA GLU A 67 -13.90 -10.80 12.05
C GLU A 67 -12.79 -11.87 11.97
N ALA A 68 -13.10 -13.12 12.31
CA ALA A 68 -12.16 -14.24 12.21
C ALA A 68 -11.65 -14.47 10.77
N ILE A 69 -12.51 -14.36 9.76
CA ILE A 69 -12.12 -14.48 8.34
C ILE A 69 -11.13 -13.38 7.97
N LEU A 70 -11.43 -12.13 8.34
CA LEU A 70 -10.60 -10.98 8.01
C LEU A 70 -9.25 -11.02 8.73
N ASP A 71 -9.18 -11.59 9.94
CA ASP A 71 -7.92 -11.77 10.67
C ASP A 71 -7.05 -12.86 10.02
N ARG A 72 -7.62 -14.00 9.63
CA ARG A 72 -6.88 -15.04 8.89
C ARG A 72 -6.35 -14.52 7.56
N LYS A 73 -7.15 -13.73 6.83
CA LYS A 73 -6.72 -13.07 5.60
C LYS A 73 -5.50 -12.18 5.86
N ARG A 74 -5.52 -11.38 6.93
CA ARG A 74 -4.39 -10.52 7.30
C ARG A 74 -3.14 -11.34 7.55
N ALA A 75 -3.22 -12.34 8.44
CA ALA A 75 -2.07 -13.18 8.77
C ALA A 75 -1.48 -13.86 7.54
N SER A 76 -2.33 -14.27 6.59
CA SER A 76 -1.90 -14.85 5.31
C SER A 76 -1.20 -13.84 4.40
N LEU A 77 -1.67 -12.59 4.36
CA LEU A 77 -1.00 -11.54 3.59
C LEU A 77 0.35 -11.18 4.22
N ASP A 78 0.40 -11.06 5.55
CA ASP A 78 1.62 -10.73 6.29
C ASP A 78 2.68 -11.83 6.06
N SER A 79 2.30 -13.10 6.08
CA SER A 79 3.23 -14.22 5.83
C SER A 79 3.76 -14.26 4.39
N VAL A 80 2.93 -13.90 3.41
CA VAL A 80 3.34 -13.79 2.00
C VAL A 80 4.28 -12.61 1.78
N MET A 81 4.02 -11.47 2.44
CA MET A 81 4.79 -10.24 2.23
C MET A 81 6.09 -10.18 3.02
N ALA A 82 6.15 -10.81 4.20
CA ALA A 82 7.33 -10.82 5.08
C ALA A 82 8.66 -11.14 4.35
N PRO A 83 8.76 -12.21 3.53
CA PRO A 83 10.02 -12.51 2.83
C PRO A 83 10.32 -11.59 1.64
N VAL A 84 9.30 -10.94 1.07
CA VAL A 84 9.44 -10.08 -0.13
C VAL A 84 9.78 -8.64 0.25
N LYS A 85 9.33 -8.18 1.42
CA LYS A 85 9.59 -6.83 1.94
C LYS A 85 11.07 -6.39 1.86
N PRO A 86 12.07 -7.17 2.32
CA PRO A 86 13.47 -6.75 2.22
C PRO A 86 13.96 -6.62 0.76
N GLN A 87 13.41 -7.41 -0.15
CA GLN A 87 13.76 -7.35 -1.58
C GLN A 87 13.21 -6.07 -2.21
N VAL A 88 11.98 -5.70 -1.88
CA VAL A 88 11.38 -4.42 -2.30
C VAL A 88 12.20 -3.25 -1.79
N GLN A 89 12.62 -3.28 -0.52
CA GLN A 89 13.46 -2.24 0.05
C GLN A 89 14.79 -2.12 -0.70
N ALA A 90 15.46 -3.26 -0.97
CA ALA A 90 16.71 -3.27 -1.71
C ALA A 90 16.57 -2.68 -3.14
N VAL A 91 15.46 -2.97 -3.83
CA VAL A 91 15.15 -2.40 -5.15
C VAL A 91 14.97 -0.88 -5.04
N SER A 92 14.20 -0.40 -4.07
CA SER A 92 14.01 1.03 -3.82
C SER A 92 15.35 1.73 -3.55
N ASP A 93 16.17 1.19 -2.64
CA ASP A 93 17.48 1.76 -2.29
C ASP A 93 18.42 1.80 -3.49
N SER A 94 18.45 0.73 -4.29
CA SER A 94 19.28 0.67 -5.50
C SER A 94 18.82 1.70 -6.55
N THR A 95 17.51 1.91 -6.67
CA THR A 95 16.92 2.88 -7.59
C THR A 95 17.25 4.31 -7.16
N THR A 96 17.16 4.60 -5.86
CA THR A 96 17.57 5.89 -5.29
C THR A 96 19.03 6.20 -5.63
N LYS A 97 19.95 5.26 -5.45
CA LYS A 97 21.37 5.46 -5.80
C LYS A 97 21.59 5.73 -7.28
N ARG A 98 20.86 5.03 -8.15
CA ARG A 98 20.93 5.23 -9.61
C ARG A 98 20.41 6.60 -10.02
N ILE A 99 19.34 7.07 -9.38
CA ILE A 99 18.83 8.43 -9.58
C ILE A 99 19.89 9.44 -9.13
N GLU A 100 20.43 9.31 -7.91
CA GLU A 100 21.45 10.23 -7.38
C GLU A 100 22.70 10.33 -8.26
N ALA A 101 23.08 9.25 -8.94
CA ALA A 101 24.23 9.20 -9.84
C ALA A 101 24.09 10.06 -11.10
N VAL A 102 22.86 10.35 -11.55
CA VAL A 102 22.60 11.17 -12.76
C VAL A 102 22.26 12.62 -12.45
N LEU A 103 22.14 12.98 -11.16
CA LEU A 103 21.80 14.32 -10.70
C LEU A 103 23.05 15.17 -10.47
N ASP A 104 22.95 16.46 -10.81
CA ASP A 104 23.93 17.45 -10.39
C ASP A 104 23.84 17.74 -8.87
N ALA A 105 24.80 18.50 -8.33
CA ALA A 105 24.88 18.77 -6.89
C ALA A 105 23.62 19.46 -6.34
N SER A 106 23.06 20.42 -7.07
CA SER A 106 21.86 21.16 -6.66
C SER A 106 20.61 20.28 -6.68
N GLN A 107 20.52 19.40 -7.68
CA GLN A 107 19.43 18.45 -7.84
C GLN A 107 19.47 17.36 -6.77
N ARG A 108 20.65 16.85 -6.40
CA ARG A 108 20.81 15.89 -5.30
C ARG A 108 20.32 16.46 -3.97
N GLU A 109 20.65 17.72 -3.69
CA GLU A 109 20.21 18.39 -2.46
C GLU A 109 18.68 18.56 -2.44
N LYS A 110 18.07 18.94 -3.57
CA LYS A 110 16.61 19.01 -3.70
C LYS A 110 15.97 17.62 -3.54
N PHE A 111 16.53 16.59 -4.15
CA PHE A 111 16.04 15.23 -4.05
C PHE A 111 16.11 14.68 -2.62
N ALA A 112 17.21 14.93 -1.90
CA ALA A 112 17.35 14.57 -0.50
C ALA A 112 16.29 15.27 0.38
N ARG A 113 16.01 16.56 0.15
CA ARG A 113 14.92 17.28 0.83
C ARG A 113 13.56 16.67 0.55
N MET A 114 13.25 16.35 -0.70
CA MET A 114 11.99 15.69 -1.08
C MET A 114 11.81 14.35 -0.36
N ARG A 115 12.88 13.54 -0.24
CA ARG A 115 12.84 12.27 0.51
C ARG A 115 12.63 12.51 2.00
N ALA A 116 13.38 13.42 2.61
CA ALA A 116 13.23 13.75 4.02
C ALA A 116 11.83 14.29 4.36
N ASP A 117 11.22 15.07 3.46
CA ASP A 117 9.84 15.56 3.60
C ASP A 117 8.82 14.42 3.54
N HIS A 118 9.02 13.46 2.65
CA HIS A 118 8.19 12.26 2.57
C HIS A 118 8.26 11.46 3.87
N ASP A 119 9.47 11.15 4.33
CA ASP A 119 9.67 10.39 5.56
C ASP A 119 9.15 11.14 6.80
N ARG A 120 9.22 12.48 6.80
CA ARG A 120 8.63 13.32 7.84
C ARG A 120 7.11 13.24 7.82
N ARG A 121 6.47 13.38 6.67
CA ARG A 121 5.01 13.25 6.53
C ARG A 121 4.53 11.88 6.99
N GLU A 122 5.23 10.82 6.60
CA GLU A 122 4.92 9.49 7.11
C GLU A 122 5.06 9.40 8.63
N ARG A 123 6.14 9.95 9.21
CA ARG A 123 6.33 9.97 10.67
C ARG A 123 5.27 10.82 11.37
N ASP A 124 4.87 11.93 10.78
CA ASP A 124 3.86 12.84 11.32
C ASP A 124 2.47 12.22 11.22
N ASP A 125 2.14 11.55 10.12
CA ASP A 125 0.92 10.75 9.99
C ASP A 125 0.91 9.62 11.04
N ARG A 126 2.06 8.97 11.26
CA ARG A 126 2.22 7.99 12.36
C ARG A 126 2.06 8.64 13.74
N ALA A 127 2.57 9.86 13.94
CA ALA A 127 2.52 10.57 15.22
C ALA A 127 1.15 11.20 15.52
N ALA A 128 0.45 11.74 14.52
CA ALA A 128 -0.89 12.30 14.64
C ALA A 128 -1.90 11.23 15.04
N VAL A 129 -1.75 10.01 14.51
CA VAL A 129 -2.56 8.87 14.95
C VAL A 129 -2.21 8.44 16.40
N ARG A 130 -0.99 8.69 16.87
CA ARG A 130 -0.57 8.45 18.26
C ARG A 130 -1.03 9.55 19.23
N GLY A 131 -1.04 10.80 18.80
CA GLY A 131 -1.29 12.02 19.60
C GLY A 131 -2.75 12.48 19.65
N GLY A 132 -3.65 11.98 18.79
CA GLY A 132 -5.11 12.15 18.94
C GLY A 132 -5.71 11.37 20.12
N ARG A 133 -4.92 11.18 21.17
CA ARG A 133 -5.19 10.33 22.32
C ARG A 133 -4.79 11.03 23.63
N GLU A 134 -5.11 12.32 23.73
CA GLU A 134 -5.24 13.09 24.99
C GLU A 134 -6.59 13.81 25.00
#